data_AF-A0A212EMS7-F1
#
_entry.id   AF-A0A212EMS7-F1
#
_cell.length_a   1.000
_cell.length_b   1.000
_cell.length_c   1.000
_cell.angle_alpha   90.00
_cell.angle_beta   90.00
_cell.angle_gamma   90.00
#
_symmetry.space_group_name_H-M   'P 1'
#
loop_
_entity.id
_entity.type
_entity.pdbx_description
1 polymer ?
#
loop_
_entity_poly.entity_id
_entity_poly.type
_entity_poly.pdbx_seq_one_letter_code
_entity_poly.pdbx_strand_id
1 'polypeptide(L)'
;MLAATNRFISIGQYMPSLCLLCGAMLIRALSLWVTLQKDDEKDEAIGDTKVAEKDKIGNNVNDKAEGDDEKIARETDAKELTKEETQEITKDIDKDKSESVMRGTEDKVANITKDKYIGKEQTENNAEEKEELKNSRVNGFSIANVGGNYLLVHLMGYTVMNLPPLFTYIGAIHFSLASEVSVFYGMLSSSAIFILLSPKCLRTPSELTRDEVTVVNILMLIELSTACLAIGVHNFPLGVCLAALYTPLALIVGVVEDKKQGRLILFVKRVVCLLLQPLLILMILMILYSRVLFPEEGIFLMASRGKDAAMQAIMFSIVDSMIYGNWLFNIVCTVILPTWILSWQILWNRVQV
;
A
#
# COMPACT_ATOMS: atom_id res chain seq x y z
N MET A 1 31.30 22.08 3.96
CA MET A 1 32.26 22.64 4.92
C MET A 1 32.91 21.48 5.65
N LEU A 2 34.25 21.38 5.67
CA LEU A 2 34.95 20.50 6.60
C LEU A 2 35.09 21.21 7.96
N ALA A 3 35.26 20.45 9.04
CA ALA A 3 35.52 21.01 10.35
C ALA A 3 36.92 21.64 10.39
N ALA A 4 36.98 22.98 10.41
CA ALA A 4 38.22 23.68 10.73
C ALA A 4 38.54 23.43 12.21
N THR A 5 39.76 22.98 12.51
CA THR A 5 40.20 22.51 13.84
C THR A 5 40.17 23.58 14.93
N ASN A 6 39.93 24.84 14.56
CA ASN A 6 39.78 25.99 15.43
C ASN A 6 38.31 26.43 15.69
N ARG A 7 37.31 25.74 15.13
CA ARG A 7 35.87 25.99 15.41
C ARG A 7 35.14 24.71 15.79
N PHE A 8 35.07 24.45 17.10
CA PHE A 8 34.12 23.49 17.66
C PHE A 8 32.68 23.99 17.40
N ILE A 9 31.97 23.32 16.50
CA ILE A 9 30.53 23.49 16.32
C ILE A 9 29.86 22.53 17.30
N SER A 10 28.99 23.04 18.17
CA SER A 10 28.36 22.20 19.21
C SER A 10 27.39 21.21 18.57
N ILE A 11 27.37 19.97 19.08
CA ILE A 11 26.46 18.91 18.63
C ILE A 11 24.98 19.33 18.69
N GLY A 12 24.63 20.19 19.66
CA GLY A 12 23.29 20.78 19.79
C GLY A 12 22.91 21.79 18.71
N GLN A 13 23.84 22.30 17.91
CA GLN A 13 23.54 23.21 16.79
C GLN A 13 23.07 22.47 15.53
N TYR A 14 23.42 21.18 15.39
CA TYR A 14 23.15 20.41 14.17
C TYR A 14 22.29 19.16 14.39
N MET A 15 22.22 18.61 15.61
CA MET A 15 21.21 17.60 15.96
C MET A 15 19.75 18.01 15.67
N PRO A 16 19.31 19.28 15.85
CA PRO A 16 17.92 19.66 15.60
C PRO A 16 17.42 19.38 14.18
N SER A 17 18.25 19.54 13.14
CA SER A 17 17.83 19.27 11.75
C SER A 17 17.67 17.77 11.47
N LEU A 18 18.51 16.92 12.08
CA LEU A 18 18.32 15.46 12.05
C LEU A 18 17.03 15.06 12.77
N CYS A 19 16.80 15.61 13.97
CA CYS A 19 15.59 15.34 14.75
C CYS A 19 14.32 15.80 14.04
N LEU A 20 14.35 16.89 13.26
CA LEU A 20 13.22 17.35 12.46
C LEU A 20 12.91 16.41 11.26
N LEU A 21 13.94 15.91 10.56
CA LEU A 21 13.77 14.94 9.48
C LEU A 21 13.19 13.60 10.00
N CYS A 22 13.76 13.09 11.09
CA CYS A 22 13.29 11.88 11.76
C CYS A 22 11.86 12.08 12.33
N GLY A 23 11.62 13.23 12.97
CA GLY A 23 10.32 13.63 13.49
C GLY A 23 9.22 13.66 12.43
N ALA A 24 9.51 14.09 11.20
CA ALA A 24 8.54 14.05 10.10
C ALA A 24 8.10 12.61 9.74
N MET A 25 9.01 11.63 9.82
CA MET A 25 8.68 10.22 9.60
C MET A 25 7.86 9.63 10.76
N LEU A 26 8.19 9.98 12.01
CA LEU A 26 7.42 9.56 13.18
C LEU A 26 6.01 10.18 13.23
N ILE A 27 5.87 11.47 12.90
CA ILE A 27 4.56 12.13 12.80
C ILE A 27 3.70 11.48 11.71
N ARG A 28 4.29 11.08 10.58
CA ARG A 28 3.59 10.29 9.55
C ARG A 28 3.16 8.91 10.07
N ALA A 29 4.04 8.20 10.77
CA ALA A 29 3.72 6.89 11.34
C ALA A 29 2.54 6.99 12.33
N LEU A 30 2.54 7.99 13.22
CA LEU A 30 1.44 8.29 14.13
C LEU A 30 0.15 8.69 13.38
N SER A 31 0.26 9.49 12.31
CA SER A 31 -0.89 9.88 11.49
C SER A 31 -1.52 8.70 10.76
N LEU A 32 -0.72 7.73 10.30
CA LEU A 32 -1.22 6.49 9.71
C LEU A 32 -1.90 5.61 10.76
N TRP A 33 -1.29 5.46 11.95
CA TRP A 33 -1.87 4.72 13.07
C TRP A 33 -3.24 5.28 13.51
N VAL A 34 -3.34 6.60 13.70
CA VAL A 34 -4.61 7.27 14.06
C VAL A 34 -5.64 7.25 12.92
N THR A 35 -5.21 7.06 11.67
CA THR A 35 -6.14 6.85 10.54
C THR A 35 -6.70 5.43 10.57
N LEU A 36 -5.85 4.43 10.83
CA LEU A 36 -6.21 3.02 10.91
C LEU A 36 -7.30 2.79 11.98
N GLN A 37 -7.04 3.21 13.22
CA GLN A 37 -8.00 3.10 14.33
C GLN A 37 -9.37 3.73 14.03
N LYS A 38 -9.40 4.81 13.23
CA LYS A 38 -10.64 5.49 12.86
C LYS A 38 -11.38 4.81 11.72
N ASP A 39 -10.73 3.99 10.91
CA ASP A 39 -11.42 3.17 9.91
C ASP A 39 -12.03 1.93 10.59
N ASP A 40 -11.36 1.35 11.59
CA ASP A 40 -11.89 0.30 12.47
C ASP A 40 -13.22 0.75 13.16
N GLU A 41 -13.20 1.88 13.89
CA GLU A 41 -14.38 2.45 14.60
C GLU A 41 -15.60 2.67 13.68
N LYS A 42 -15.39 2.98 12.40
CA LYS A 42 -16.49 3.22 11.45
C LYS A 42 -17.15 1.91 11.02
N ASP A 43 -16.36 0.87 10.74
CA ASP A 43 -16.87 -0.40 10.26
C ASP A 43 -17.65 -1.14 11.38
N GLU A 44 -17.24 -0.99 12.64
CA GLU A 44 -18.03 -1.42 13.80
C GLU A 44 -19.39 -0.70 13.87
N ALA A 45 -19.41 0.64 13.86
CA ALA A 45 -20.65 1.43 13.94
C ALA A 45 -21.62 1.17 12.76
N ILE A 46 -21.08 0.93 11.56
CA ILE A 46 -21.86 0.53 10.38
C ILE A 46 -22.39 -0.90 10.52
N GLY A 47 -21.66 -1.79 11.19
CA GLY A 47 -22.09 -3.15 11.53
C GLY A 47 -23.30 -3.15 12.46
N ASP A 48 -23.21 -2.44 13.59
CA ASP A 48 -24.26 -2.43 14.62
C ASP A 48 -25.54 -1.74 14.14
N THR A 49 -25.41 -0.64 13.39
CA THR A 49 -26.57 0.06 12.80
C THR A 49 -27.40 -0.88 11.91
N LYS A 50 -26.74 -1.76 11.14
CA LYS A 50 -27.40 -2.72 10.23
C LYS A 50 -28.00 -3.93 10.95
N VAL A 51 -27.49 -4.30 12.13
CA VAL A 51 -28.12 -5.31 13.00
C VAL A 51 -29.40 -4.73 13.60
N ALA A 52 -29.32 -3.55 14.21
CA ALA A 52 -30.45 -2.86 14.83
C ALA A 52 -31.56 -2.43 13.83
N GLU A 53 -31.28 -2.43 12.52
CA GLU A 53 -32.26 -2.24 11.45
C GLU A 53 -32.96 -3.57 11.07
N LYS A 54 -32.23 -4.70 11.01
CA LYS A 54 -32.83 -6.04 10.78
C LYS A 54 -33.85 -6.40 11.86
N ASP A 55 -33.52 -6.21 13.13
CA ASP A 55 -34.37 -6.60 14.27
C ASP A 55 -35.73 -5.87 14.28
N LYS A 56 -35.78 -4.65 13.73
CA LYS A 56 -37.02 -3.85 13.60
C LYS A 56 -37.94 -4.32 12.48
N ILE A 57 -37.39 -4.98 11.46
CA ILE A 57 -38.16 -5.52 10.33
C ILE A 57 -38.80 -6.87 10.71
N GLY A 58 -38.12 -7.68 11.53
CA GLY A 58 -38.63 -9.01 11.95
C GLY A 58 -39.89 -8.96 12.82
N ASN A 59 -40.01 -7.98 13.72
CA ASN A 59 -41.09 -7.96 14.73
C ASN A 59 -42.45 -7.41 14.24
N ASN A 60 -42.57 -6.91 13.01
CA ASN A 60 -43.72 -6.10 12.57
C ASN A 60 -44.74 -6.84 11.69
N VAL A 61 -44.79 -8.18 11.78
CA VAL A 61 -45.58 -9.06 10.88
C VAL A 61 -46.65 -9.88 11.62
N ASN A 62 -46.63 -9.88 12.95
CA ASN A 62 -47.30 -10.93 13.76
C ASN A 62 -48.55 -10.51 14.54
N ASP A 63 -49.16 -9.36 14.21
CA ASP A 63 -50.40 -8.88 14.84
C ASP A 63 -51.51 -8.59 13.82
N LYS A 64 -52.72 -9.10 14.10
CA LYS A 64 -54.02 -8.96 13.40
C LYS A 64 -54.32 -9.91 12.22
N ALA A 65 -54.97 -11.04 12.55
CA ALA A 65 -55.95 -11.71 11.68
C ALA A 65 -56.91 -12.58 12.52
N GLU A 66 -58.06 -12.03 12.94
CA GLU A 66 -59.14 -12.74 13.64
C GLU A 66 -60.47 -11.99 13.38
N GLY A 67 -61.58 -12.70 13.12
CA GLY A 67 -62.93 -12.10 12.99
C GLY A 67 -63.59 -12.07 11.60
N ASP A 68 -64.01 -13.25 11.12
CA ASP A 68 -65.34 -13.62 10.60
C ASP A 68 -66.05 -12.96 9.39
N ASP A 69 -66.90 -13.77 8.75
CA ASP A 69 -67.70 -13.52 7.53
C ASP A 69 -68.96 -12.65 7.73
N GLU A 70 -69.43 -11.94 6.68
CA GLU A 70 -70.60 -12.38 5.88
C GLU A 70 -71.12 -11.37 4.81
N LYS A 71 -71.68 -11.95 3.73
CA LYS A 71 -72.87 -11.54 2.93
C LYS A 71 -73.00 -10.20 2.16
N ILE A 72 -73.12 -10.38 0.83
CA ILE A 72 -74.28 -10.03 -0.03
C ILE A 72 -74.59 -8.55 -0.42
N ALA A 73 -74.35 -8.31 -1.72
CA ALA A 73 -75.17 -7.59 -2.72
C ALA A 73 -75.45 -6.06 -2.68
N ARG A 74 -75.34 -5.50 -3.90
CA ARG A 74 -76.19 -4.47 -4.55
C ARG A 74 -76.78 -3.34 -3.67
N GLU A 75 -76.44 -2.11 -4.05
CA GLU A 75 -77.47 -1.23 -4.64
C GLU A 75 -76.86 -0.23 -5.65
N THR A 76 -77.67 0.69 -6.17
CA THR A 76 -77.42 1.51 -7.37
C THR A 76 -77.59 3.00 -7.05
N ASP A 77 -77.25 3.88 -8.00
CA ASP A 77 -77.60 5.31 -8.04
C ASP A 77 -76.93 6.21 -6.99
N ALA A 78 -76.80 7.54 -7.15
CA ALA A 78 -76.63 8.40 -8.34
C ALA A 78 -76.22 9.83 -7.85
N LYS A 79 -75.91 10.75 -8.79
CA LYS A 79 -75.81 12.23 -8.58
C LYS A 79 -74.60 12.72 -7.73
N GLU A 80 -74.09 13.96 -7.85
CA GLU A 80 -74.31 15.03 -8.85
C GLU A 80 -73.11 16.00 -9.00
N LEU A 81 -72.98 16.57 -10.21
CA LEU A 81 -72.48 17.93 -10.58
C LEU A 81 -71.36 18.65 -9.80
N THR A 82 -70.23 18.87 -10.48
CA THR A 82 -69.50 20.17 -10.71
C THR A 82 -68.25 19.83 -11.57
N LYS A 83 -67.85 20.45 -12.71
CA LYS A 83 -68.02 21.79 -13.33
C LYS A 83 -67.45 22.92 -12.45
N GLU A 84 -66.54 23.78 -12.92
CA GLU A 84 -66.31 24.25 -14.30
C GLU A 84 -64.87 24.81 -14.51
N GLU A 85 -64.34 24.71 -15.75
CA GLU A 85 -63.44 25.69 -16.43
C GLU A 85 -62.02 26.06 -15.87
N THR A 86 -61.04 26.57 -16.66
CA THR A 86 -61.01 26.93 -18.10
C THR A 86 -59.63 26.75 -18.79
N GLN A 87 -59.72 26.55 -20.12
CA GLN A 87 -58.84 26.77 -21.30
C GLN A 87 -57.41 27.39 -21.14
N GLU A 88 -56.47 27.30 -22.11
CA GLU A 88 -56.48 26.87 -23.54
C GLU A 88 -55.54 25.64 -23.79
N ILE A 89 -54.81 25.33 -24.88
CA ILE A 89 -54.49 25.99 -26.18
C ILE A 89 -54.07 25.00 -27.32
N THR A 90 -53.85 25.56 -28.51
CA THR A 90 -53.43 24.96 -29.81
C THR A 90 -52.03 24.30 -29.78
N LYS A 91 -51.58 23.35 -30.64
CA LYS A 91 -52.05 22.62 -31.85
C LYS A 91 -50.96 21.56 -32.22
N ASP A 92 -50.95 20.73 -33.28
CA ASP A 92 -51.80 20.50 -34.47
C ASP A 92 -51.61 19.07 -35.06
N ILE A 93 -52.67 18.51 -35.67
CA ILE A 93 -52.75 17.78 -36.97
C ILE A 93 -52.05 16.41 -37.23
N ASP A 94 -52.91 15.39 -37.48
CA ASP A 94 -52.79 14.20 -38.38
C ASP A 94 -51.64 13.16 -38.21
N LYS A 95 -51.79 11.83 -38.48
CA LYS A 95 -52.90 10.92 -38.93
C LYS A 95 -52.44 9.43 -38.73
N ASP A 96 -53.20 8.33 -38.93
CA ASP A 96 -54.61 7.97 -39.21
C ASP A 96 -54.84 6.51 -38.64
N LYS A 97 -55.97 5.87 -38.98
CA LYS A 97 -56.26 4.42 -39.21
C LYS A 97 -55.17 3.33 -38.98
N SER A 98 -55.51 2.08 -38.58
CA SER A 98 -56.84 1.44 -38.36
C SER A 98 -56.76 0.03 -37.70
N GLU A 99 -57.86 -0.37 -37.04
CA GLU A 99 -58.48 -1.73 -36.97
C GLU A 99 -57.68 -3.00 -36.55
N SER A 100 -58.03 -3.58 -35.39
CA SER A 100 -58.54 -4.96 -35.17
C SER A 100 -58.52 -5.31 -33.65
N VAL A 101 -59.64 -5.55 -32.95
CA VAL A 101 -60.59 -6.71 -32.94
C VAL A 101 -60.14 -7.91 -32.06
N MET A 102 -60.74 -7.97 -30.86
CA MET A 102 -61.14 -9.17 -30.07
C MET A 102 -60.11 -10.27 -29.70
N ARG A 103 -59.72 -10.33 -28.41
CA ARG A 103 -59.96 -11.51 -27.52
C ARG A 103 -59.49 -11.32 -26.06
N GLY A 104 -60.07 -12.12 -25.15
CA GLY A 104 -59.33 -12.66 -23.99
C GLY A 104 -59.44 -11.95 -22.64
N THR A 105 -60.59 -12.03 -21.97
CA THR A 105 -60.67 -11.80 -20.50
C THR A 105 -60.39 -13.09 -19.73
N GLU A 106 -59.13 -13.35 -19.37
CA GLU A 106 -58.76 -14.45 -18.45
C GLU A 106 -57.31 -14.28 -17.94
N ASP A 107 -57.06 -13.37 -16.97
CA ASP A 107 -55.82 -13.36 -16.16
C ASP A 107 -55.86 -12.30 -15.02
N LYS A 108 -56.40 -12.64 -13.84
CA LYS A 108 -56.37 -11.76 -12.65
C LYS A 108 -56.23 -12.43 -11.26
N VAL A 109 -56.00 -13.74 -11.19
CA VAL A 109 -55.97 -14.48 -9.89
C VAL A 109 -54.59 -15.07 -9.56
N ALA A 110 -53.65 -15.14 -10.50
CA ALA A 110 -52.34 -15.79 -10.32
C ALA A 110 -51.26 -14.95 -9.59
N ASN A 111 -51.45 -13.63 -9.46
CA ASN A 111 -50.37 -12.70 -9.09
C ASN A 111 -50.29 -12.30 -7.60
N ILE A 112 -51.03 -12.93 -6.69
CA ILE A 112 -50.98 -12.57 -5.25
C ILE A 112 -50.09 -13.54 -4.44
N THR A 113 -49.85 -14.76 -4.94
CA THR A 113 -49.18 -15.82 -4.15
C THR A 113 -47.68 -15.98 -4.44
N LYS A 114 -47.15 -15.42 -5.55
CA LYS A 114 -45.72 -15.57 -5.91
C LYS A 114 -44.79 -14.64 -5.13
N ASP A 115 -45.19 -13.39 -4.94
CA ASP A 115 -44.32 -12.35 -4.37
C ASP A 115 -43.90 -12.67 -2.92
N LYS A 116 -44.72 -13.44 -2.19
CA LYS A 116 -44.47 -13.80 -0.78
C LYS A 116 -43.44 -14.93 -0.59
N TYR A 117 -43.10 -15.68 -1.64
CA TYR A 117 -42.04 -16.71 -1.59
C TYR A 117 -40.69 -16.19 -2.08
N ILE A 118 -40.66 -15.43 -3.19
CA ILE A 118 -39.42 -14.90 -3.79
C ILE A 118 -38.66 -14.00 -2.81
N GLY A 119 -39.37 -13.18 -2.02
CA GLY A 119 -38.75 -12.27 -1.05
C GLY A 119 -38.02 -12.97 0.11
N LYS A 120 -38.37 -14.23 0.44
CA LYS A 120 -37.76 -14.93 1.58
C LYS A 120 -36.40 -15.53 1.19
N GLU A 121 -36.36 -16.23 0.06
CA GLU A 121 -35.16 -16.84 -0.51
C GLU A 121 -34.10 -15.77 -0.85
N GLN A 122 -34.50 -14.61 -1.39
CA GLN A 122 -33.58 -13.48 -1.59
C GLN A 122 -33.05 -12.86 -0.28
N THR A 123 -33.80 -12.92 0.82
CA THR A 123 -33.41 -12.35 2.12
C THR A 123 -32.47 -13.27 2.90
N GLU A 124 -32.67 -14.58 2.81
CA GLU A 124 -31.81 -15.60 3.41
C GLU A 124 -30.43 -15.66 2.70
N ASN A 125 -30.40 -15.67 1.35
CA ASN A 125 -29.13 -15.52 0.61
C ASN A 125 -28.41 -14.19 0.94
N ASN A 126 -29.15 -13.07 1.05
CA ASN A 126 -28.59 -11.77 1.49
C ASN A 126 -28.21 -11.71 2.98
N ALA A 127 -28.50 -12.75 3.77
CA ALA A 127 -28.07 -12.88 5.16
C ALA A 127 -26.78 -13.71 5.23
N GLU A 128 -26.72 -14.87 4.58
CA GLU A 128 -25.53 -15.72 4.54
C GLU A 128 -24.35 -14.99 3.85
N GLU A 129 -24.57 -14.36 2.70
CA GLU A 129 -23.55 -13.53 2.02
C GLU A 129 -23.06 -12.37 2.92
N LYS A 130 -23.93 -11.84 3.79
CA LYS A 130 -23.56 -10.79 4.75
C LYS A 130 -22.85 -11.31 6.00
N GLU A 131 -23.11 -12.54 6.43
CA GLU A 131 -22.33 -13.18 7.51
C GLU A 131 -20.97 -13.65 7.00
N GLU A 132 -20.85 -14.15 5.76
CA GLU A 132 -19.55 -14.34 5.11
C GLU A 132 -18.79 -13.01 4.98
N LEU A 133 -19.43 -11.91 4.58
CA LEU A 133 -18.82 -10.57 4.54
C LEU A 133 -18.50 -9.95 5.91
N LYS A 134 -18.93 -10.56 7.02
CA LYS A 134 -18.59 -10.19 8.40
C LYS A 134 -17.48 -11.10 8.95
N ASN A 135 -17.60 -12.42 8.79
CA ASN A 135 -16.57 -13.40 9.17
C ASN A 135 -15.28 -13.26 8.36
N SER A 136 -15.35 -12.98 7.05
CA SER A 136 -14.15 -12.69 6.24
C SER A 136 -13.40 -11.45 6.72
N ARG A 137 -14.11 -10.46 7.26
CA ARG A 137 -13.52 -9.19 7.73
C ARG A 137 -12.85 -9.31 9.10
N VAL A 138 -13.44 -10.07 10.02
CA VAL A 138 -12.79 -10.44 11.31
C VAL A 138 -11.52 -11.26 11.07
N ASN A 139 -11.44 -12.01 9.96
CA ASN A 139 -10.24 -12.71 9.52
C ASN A 139 -9.29 -11.85 8.62
N GLY A 140 -9.57 -10.56 8.44
CA GLY A 140 -8.91 -9.70 7.43
C GLY A 140 -7.56 -9.07 7.83
N PHE A 141 -7.16 -9.15 9.10
CA PHE A 141 -5.88 -8.60 9.58
C PHE A 141 -5.04 -9.69 10.24
N SER A 142 -3.98 -10.14 9.56
CA SER A 142 -3.03 -11.12 10.11
C SER A 142 -1.73 -10.43 10.53
N ILE A 143 -1.60 -10.19 11.83
CA ILE A 143 -0.32 -9.76 12.43
C ILE A 143 0.82 -10.74 12.13
N ALA A 144 0.51 -12.01 11.87
CA ALA A 144 1.47 -13.02 11.44
C ALA A 144 1.95 -12.83 9.99
N ASN A 145 1.10 -12.35 9.07
CA ASN A 145 1.52 -11.97 7.71
C ASN A 145 2.49 -10.79 7.75
N VAL A 146 2.12 -9.74 8.50
CA VAL A 146 2.91 -8.52 8.69
C VAL A 146 4.28 -8.85 9.30
N GLY A 147 4.29 -9.55 10.44
CA GLY A 147 5.51 -9.96 11.12
C GLY A 147 6.36 -10.93 10.30
N GLY A 148 5.72 -11.85 9.57
CA GLY A 148 6.37 -12.82 8.69
C GLY A 148 7.13 -12.15 7.54
N ASN A 149 6.51 -11.21 6.82
CA ASN A 149 7.23 -10.46 5.77
C ASN A 149 8.33 -9.56 6.37
N TYR A 150 8.06 -8.88 7.47
CA TYR A 150 9.05 -8.00 8.11
C TYR A 150 10.31 -8.78 8.50
N LEU A 151 10.14 -9.95 9.15
CA LEU A 151 11.22 -10.88 9.50
C LEU A 151 11.93 -11.43 8.26
N LEU A 152 11.19 -11.83 7.23
CA LEU A 152 11.76 -12.38 5.99
C LEU A 152 12.63 -11.36 5.26
N VAL A 153 12.21 -10.09 5.18
CA VAL A 153 12.97 -9.00 4.56
C VAL A 153 14.24 -8.67 5.35
N HIS A 154 14.19 -8.73 6.69
CA HIS A 154 15.40 -8.62 7.51
C HIS A 154 16.34 -9.81 7.35
N LEU A 155 15.80 -11.04 7.22
CA LEU A 155 16.58 -12.24 6.94
C LEU A 155 17.25 -12.19 5.56
N MET A 156 16.61 -11.58 4.55
CA MET A 156 17.28 -11.28 3.26
C MET A 156 18.47 -10.34 3.45
N GLY A 157 18.32 -9.26 4.23
CA GLY A 157 19.40 -8.33 4.55
C GLY A 157 20.57 -8.98 5.31
N TYR A 158 20.25 -9.78 6.33
CA TYR A 158 21.23 -10.59 7.06
C TYR A 158 21.92 -11.63 6.16
N THR A 159 21.20 -12.22 5.21
CA THR A 159 21.80 -13.11 4.21
C THR A 159 22.84 -12.36 3.39
N VAL A 160 22.50 -11.18 2.84
CA VAL A 160 23.42 -10.35 2.04
C VAL A 160 24.69 -9.99 2.79
N MET A 161 24.59 -9.66 4.08
CA MET A 161 25.76 -9.39 4.94
C MET A 161 26.75 -10.56 4.98
N ASN A 162 26.27 -11.81 4.80
CA ASN A 162 27.08 -13.03 4.86
C ASN A 162 27.49 -13.58 3.47
N LEU A 163 27.04 -12.99 2.36
CA LEU A 163 27.39 -13.46 1.00
C LEU A 163 28.81 -13.13 0.48
N PRO A 164 29.56 -12.10 0.91
CA PRO A 164 30.85 -11.76 0.30
C PRO A 164 31.91 -12.90 0.25
N PRO A 165 32.06 -13.76 1.28
CA PRO A 165 32.97 -14.92 1.18
C PRO A 165 32.53 -15.93 0.12
N LEU A 166 31.22 -16.16 -0.01
CA LEU A 166 30.63 -17.07 -1.00
C LEU A 166 30.79 -16.52 -2.43
N PHE A 167 30.60 -15.22 -2.64
CA PHE A 167 30.88 -14.57 -3.93
C PHE A 167 32.37 -14.64 -4.29
N THR A 168 33.26 -14.44 -3.33
CA THR A 168 34.71 -14.61 -3.52
C THR A 168 35.05 -16.03 -3.95
N TYR A 169 34.51 -17.03 -3.28
CA TYR A 169 34.71 -18.45 -3.60
C TYR A 169 34.22 -18.82 -5.01
N ILE A 170 32.99 -18.43 -5.36
CA ILE A 170 32.40 -18.69 -6.68
C ILE A 170 33.19 -17.99 -7.79
N GLY A 171 33.54 -16.72 -7.60
CA GLY A 171 34.29 -15.93 -8.57
C GLY A 171 35.70 -16.46 -8.83
N ALA A 172 36.40 -16.89 -7.78
CA ALA A 172 37.73 -17.49 -7.89
C ALA A 172 37.70 -18.84 -8.62
N ILE A 173 36.74 -19.73 -8.31
CA ILE A 173 36.71 -21.10 -8.87
C ILE A 173 36.12 -21.16 -10.28
N HIS A 174 35.00 -20.46 -10.53
CA HIS A 174 34.27 -20.60 -11.80
C HIS A 174 34.68 -19.58 -12.87
N PHE A 175 35.31 -18.46 -12.47
CA PHE A 175 35.61 -17.34 -13.37
C PHE A 175 37.05 -16.82 -13.26
N SER A 176 37.88 -17.36 -12.35
CA SER A 176 39.24 -16.89 -12.06
C SER A 176 39.32 -15.38 -11.76
N LEU A 177 38.26 -14.80 -11.20
CA LEU A 177 38.16 -13.36 -10.93
C LEU A 177 38.80 -12.99 -9.59
N ALA A 178 39.31 -11.76 -9.51
CA ALA A 178 39.72 -11.15 -8.24
C ALA A 178 38.52 -10.99 -7.29
N SER A 179 38.78 -11.04 -5.99
CA SER A 179 37.74 -11.03 -4.95
C SER A 179 36.86 -9.78 -5.01
N GLU A 180 37.43 -8.58 -5.25
CA GLU A 180 36.68 -7.32 -5.38
C GLU A 180 35.63 -7.38 -6.52
N VAL A 181 36.03 -7.93 -7.67
CA VAL A 181 35.20 -8.02 -8.88
C VAL A 181 34.08 -9.03 -8.66
N SER A 182 34.43 -10.14 -8.03
CA SER A 182 33.52 -11.25 -7.68
C SER A 182 32.45 -10.80 -6.68
N VAL A 183 32.86 -10.12 -5.61
CA VAL A 183 31.96 -9.56 -4.60
C VAL A 183 31.08 -8.46 -5.19
N PHE A 184 31.64 -7.54 -5.98
CA PHE A 184 30.87 -6.46 -6.59
C PHE A 184 29.76 -6.97 -7.52
N TYR A 185 30.07 -7.87 -8.46
CA TYR A 185 29.05 -8.43 -9.35
C TYR A 185 28.09 -9.40 -8.63
N GLY A 186 28.53 -10.10 -7.59
CA GLY A 186 27.65 -10.88 -6.71
C GLY A 186 26.62 -10.01 -6.00
N MET A 187 27.07 -8.94 -5.34
CA MET A 187 26.19 -7.96 -4.66
C MET A 187 25.25 -7.26 -5.65
N LEU A 188 25.71 -6.94 -6.86
CA LEU A 188 24.87 -6.39 -7.93
C LEU A 188 23.81 -7.39 -8.41
N SER A 189 24.16 -8.67 -8.50
CA SER A 189 23.24 -9.75 -8.86
C SER A 189 22.17 -9.95 -7.78
N SER A 190 22.55 -9.98 -6.50
CA SER A 190 21.59 -9.99 -5.37
C SER A 190 20.67 -8.77 -5.38
N SER A 191 21.21 -7.57 -5.62
CA SER A 191 20.41 -6.35 -5.76
C SER A 191 19.37 -6.48 -6.88
N ALA A 192 19.76 -6.99 -8.06
CA ALA A 192 18.84 -7.23 -9.18
C ALA A 192 17.77 -8.29 -8.83
N ILE A 193 18.16 -9.36 -8.12
CA ILE A 193 17.23 -10.39 -7.63
C ILE A 193 16.19 -9.77 -6.69
N PHE A 194 16.57 -8.95 -5.70
CA PHE A 194 15.59 -8.31 -4.80
C PHE A 194 14.66 -7.33 -5.52
N ILE A 195 15.17 -6.54 -6.47
CA ILE A 195 14.35 -5.65 -7.31
C ILE A 195 13.24 -6.43 -8.03
N LEU A 196 13.53 -7.63 -8.52
CA LEU A 196 12.60 -8.45 -9.31
C LEU A 196 11.70 -9.38 -8.48
N LEU A 197 12.20 -9.93 -7.36
CA LEU A 197 11.50 -10.94 -6.56
C LEU A 197 10.78 -10.37 -5.33
N SER A 198 11.30 -9.34 -4.67
CA SER A 198 10.69 -8.85 -3.42
C SER A 198 9.24 -8.37 -3.53
N PRO A 199 8.76 -7.79 -4.66
CA PRO A 199 7.34 -7.52 -4.86
C PRO A 199 6.44 -8.76 -4.88
N LYS A 200 6.98 -9.91 -5.29
CA LYS A 200 6.25 -11.19 -5.29
C LYS A 200 6.30 -11.87 -3.93
N CYS A 201 7.34 -11.64 -3.14
CA CYS A 201 7.55 -12.31 -1.86
C CYS A 201 6.48 -11.98 -0.80
N LEU A 202 5.80 -10.85 -0.95
CA LEU A 202 4.64 -10.46 -0.14
C LEU A 202 3.34 -11.19 -0.53
N ARG A 203 3.26 -11.83 -1.71
CA ARG A 203 2.00 -12.30 -2.30
C ARG A 203 1.77 -13.80 -2.08
N THR A 204 2.21 -14.31 -0.93
CA THR A 204 2.13 -15.72 -0.56
C THR A 204 1.90 -15.86 0.95
N PRO A 205 0.81 -16.52 1.42
CA PRO A 205 -0.27 -17.16 0.65
C PRO A 205 -1.46 -16.24 0.32
N SER A 206 -1.62 -15.11 1.01
CA SER A 206 -2.73 -14.15 0.80
C SER A 206 -2.25 -12.91 0.04
N GLU A 207 -3.20 -12.17 -0.55
CA GLU A 207 -2.97 -10.76 -0.86
C GLU A 207 -3.05 -9.97 0.46
N LEU A 208 -2.12 -9.04 0.69
CA LEU A 208 -2.15 -8.22 1.91
C LEU A 208 -3.31 -7.21 1.86
N THR A 209 -3.99 -7.05 2.99
CA THR A 209 -5.03 -6.03 3.14
C THR A 209 -4.43 -4.63 3.28
N ARG A 210 -5.27 -3.60 3.09
CA ARG A 210 -4.89 -2.17 3.21
C ARG A 210 -4.20 -1.89 4.53
N ASP A 211 -4.64 -2.58 5.56
CA ASP A 211 -4.31 -2.33 6.96
C ASP A 211 -3.00 -3.04 7.33
N GLU A 212 -2.78 -4.26 6.82
CA GLU A 212 -1.47 -4.94 6.85
C GLU A 212 -0.39 -4.10 6.13
N VAL A 213 -0.66 -3.58 4.91
CA VAL A 213 0.29 -2.70 4.21
C VAL A 213 0.50 -1.37 4.96
N THR A 214 -0.52 -0.85 5.64
CA THR A 214 -0.42 0.36 6.47
C THR A 214 0.49 0.11 7.67
N VAL A 215 0.36 -1.01 8.37
CA VAL A 215 1.24 -1.38 9.50
C VAL A 215 2.68 -1.62 9.03
N VAL A 216 2.90 -2.29 7.88
CA VAL A 216 4.25 -2.42 7.30
C VAL A 216 4.89 -1.04 7.02
N ASN A 217 4.10 -0.08 6.52
CA ASN A 217 4.58 1.28 6.28
C ASN A 217 4.89 2.04 7.60
N ILE A 218 4.09 1.84 8.65
CA ILE A 218 4.33 2.39 10.00
C ILE A 218 5.64 1.84 10.59
N LEU A 219 5.86 0.52 10.51
CA LEU A 219 7.08 -0.13 10.98
C LEU A 219 8.31 0.39 10.23
N MET A 220 8.25 0.46 8.90
CA MET A 220 9.33 0.99 8.04
C MET A 220 9.70 2.44 8.40
N LEU A 221 8.71 3.30 8.67
CA LEU A 221 8.94 4.70 9.09
C LEU A 221 9.62 4.80 10.46
N ILE A 222 9.26 3.93 11.41
CA ILE A 222 9.85 3.89 12.75
C ILE A 222 11.29 3.33 12.69
N GLU A 223 11.50 2.24 11.94
CA GLU A 223 12.82 1.65 11.68
C GLU A 223 13.77 2.67 11.07
N LEU A 224 13.39 3.29 9.94
CA LEU A 224 14.20 4.28 9.24
C LEU A 224 14.53 5.49 10.11
N SER A 225 13.56 5.99 10.88
CA SER A 225 13.75 7.11 11.79
C SER A 225 14.73 6.77 12.91
N THR A 226 14.55 5.63 13.58
CA THR A 226 15.43 5.20 14.67
C THR A 226 16.84 4.86 14.18
N ALA A 227 16.96 4.26 13.00
CA ALA A 227 18.24 4.04 12.31
C ALA A 227 18.95 5.37 11.99
N CYS A 228 18.27 6.35 11.41
CA CYS A 228 18.86 7.65 11.11
C CYS A 228 19.32 8.41 12.37
N LEU A 229 18.57 8.31 13.48
CA LEU A 229 18.97 8.87 14.77
C LEU A 229 20.20 8.16 15.34
N ALA A 230 20.21 6.82 15.39
CA ALA A 230 21.34 6.04 15.91
C ALA A 230 22.62 6.27 15.08
N ILE A 231 22.50 6.19 13.75
CA ILE A 231 23.60 6.49 12.82
C ILE A 231 24.08 7.94 12.99
N GLY A 232 23.17 8.90 13.21
CA GLY A 232 23.52 10.29 13.44
C GLY A 232 24.21 10.58 14.78
N VAL A 233 24.01 9.74 15.80
CA VAL A 233 24.77 9.79 17.07
C VAL A 233 26.19 9.24 16.89
N HIS A 234 26.37 8.16 16.12
CA HIS A 234 27.70 7.59 15.84
C HIS A 234 28.50 8.33 14.77
N ASN A 235 27.83 8.86 13.73
CA ASN A 235 28.42 9.54 12.58
C ASN A 235 27.40 10.57 12.03
N PHE A 236 27.38 11.76 12.63
CA PHE A 236 26.40 12.79 12.31
C PHE A 236 26.29 13.17 10.82
N PRO A 237 27.40 13.40 10.07
CA PRO A 237 27.32 13.68 8.63
C PRO A 237 26.64 12.56 7.84
N LEU A 238 26.90 11.28 8.18
CA LEU A 238 26.24 10.15 7.55
C LEU A 238 24.75 10.07 7.93
N GLY A 239 24.41 10.27 9.21
CA GLY A 239 23.02 10.25 9.68
C GLY A 239 22.15 11.33 9.00
N VAL A 240 22.66 12.55 8.86
CA VAL A 240 21.96 13.61 8.11
C VAL A 240 21.91 13.33 6.62
N CYS A 241 22.97 12.75 6.02
CA CYS A 241 22.94 12.37 4.61
C CYS A 241 21.83 11.32 4.35
N LEU A 242 21.79 10.25 5.16
CA LEU A 242 20.76 9.22 5.07
C LEU A 242 19.36 9.79 5.33
N ALA A 243 19.17 10.60 6.37
CA ALA A 243 17.88 11.23 6.65
C ALA A 243 17.43 12.16 5.49
N ALA A 244 18.32 12.98 4.95
CA ALA A 244 18.00 13.88 3.84
C ALA A 244 17.65 13.14 2.53
N LEU A 245 18.19 11.93 2.32
CA LEU A 245 17.93 11.09 1.15
C LEU A 245 16.68 10.22 1.32
N TYR A 246 16.54 9.53 2.46
CA TYR A 246 15.48 8.55 2.69
C TYR A 246 14.20 9.15 3.30
N THR A 247 14.24 10.27 4.05
CA THR A 247 13.01 10.92 4.53
C THR A 247 12.09 11.33 3.37
N PRO A 248 12.55 12.02 2.30
CA PRO A 248 11.69 12.32 1.15
C PRO A 248 11.09 11.06 0.52
N LEU A 249 11.86 9.96 0.41
CA LEU A 249 11.34 8.69 -0.09
C LEU A 249 10.23 8.14 0.82
N ALA A 250 10.46 8.02 2.13
CA ALA A 250 9.50 7.47 3.07
C ALA A 250 8.23 8.34 3.22
N LEU A 251 8.34 9.67 3.02
CA LEU A 251 7.19 10.57 2.93
C LEU A 251 6.44 10.48 1.58
N ILE A 252 7.03 9.89 0.55
CA ILE A 252 6.42 9.62 -0.76
C ILE A 252 5.83 8.18 -0.84
N VAL A 253 6.49 7.21 -0.21
CA VAL A 253 6.06 5.82 -0.04
C VAL A 253 4.82 5.77 0.86
N GLY A 254 3.73 5.25 0.32
CA GLY A 254 2.45 5.14 1.01
C GLY A 254 1.49 4.30 0.18
N VAL A 255 0.49 3.73 0.85
CA VAL A 255 -0.41 2.70 0.31
C VAL A 255 -0.97 3.09 -1.06
N VAL A 256 -0.87 2.17 -2.02
CA VAL A 256 -1.25 2.39 -3.41
C VAL A 256 -2.68 1.89 -3.64
N GLU A 257 -3.64 2.76 -3.34
CA GLU A 257 -5.06 2.54 -3.63
C GLU A 257 -5.33 2.72 -5.14
N ASP A 258 -5.81 1.66 -5.80
CA ASP A 258 -5.89 1.58 -7.26
C ASP A 258 -6.76 2.67 -7.92
N LYS A 259 -7.80 3.13 -7.22
CA LYS A 259 -8.76 4.11 -7.72
C LYS A 259 -8.27 5.57 -7.66
N LYS A 260 -7.18 5.87 -6.92
CA LYS A 260 -6.78 7.28 -6.61
C LYS A 260 -5.44 7.75 -7.19
N GLN A 261 -4.49 6.86 -7.53
CA GLN A 261 -3.14 7.29 -7.96
C GLN A 261 -2.93 7.20 -9.48
N GLY A 262 -2.64 8.34 -10.12
CA GLY A 262 -2.31 8.41 -11.54
C GLY A 262 -1.03 7.64 -11.89
N ARG A 263 -1.05 6.88 -13.01
CA ARG A 263 0.01 5.95 -13.42
C ARG A 263 1.41 6.60 -13.47
N LEU A 264 1.50 7.84 -13.95
CA LEU A 264 2.75 8.60 -14.05
C LEU A 264 3.34 8.91 -12.66
N ILE A 265 2.51 9.28 -11.68
CA ILE A 265 2.95 9.58 -10.31
C ILE A 265 3.55 8.31 -9.70
N LEU A 266 2.84 7.18 -9.80
CA LEU A 266 3.33 5.89 -9.29
C LEU A 266 4.63 5.44 -9.98
N PHE A 267 4.78 5.68 -11.28
CA PHE A 267 6.03 5.44 -12.00
C PHE A 267 7.18 6.30 -11.44
N VAL A 268 6.98 7.61 -11.25
CA VAL A 268 7.98 8.50 -10.64
C VAL A 268 8.35 8.05 -9.23
N LYS A 269 7.38 7.65 -8.38
CA LYS A 269 7.67 7.09 -7.04
C LYS A 269 8.60 5.88 -7.12
N ARG A 270 8.33 4.94 -8.05
CA ARG A 270 9.16 3.74 -8.26
C ARG A 270 10.55 4.09 -8.79
N VAL A 271 10.69 5.04 -9.71
CA VAL A 271 12.00 5.50 -10.19
C VAL A 271 12.82 6.12 -9.06
N VAL A 272 12.22 6.99 -8.24
CA VAL A 272 12.91 7.59 -7.08
C VAL A 272 13.31 6.53 -6.05
N CYS A 273 12.43 5.56 -5.77
CA CYS A 273 12.78 4.42 -4.91
C CYS A 273 13.95 3.62 -5.48
N LEU A 274 13.93 3.28 -6.76
CA LEU A 274 14.98 2.50 -7.42
C LEU A 274 16.34 3.22 -7.38
N LEU A 275 16.36 4.54 -7.63
CA LEU A 275 17.57 5.38 -7.54
C LEU A 275 18.18 5.41 -6.13
N LEU A 276 17.38 5.14 -5.09
CA LEU A 276 17.80 5.08 -3.69
C LEU A 276 18.07 3.66 -3.18
N GLN A 277 18.20 2.66 -4.07
CA GLN A 277 18.73 1.33 -3.71
C GLN A 277 20.18 1.49 -3.22
N PRO A 278 20.60 0.98 -2.03
CA PRO A 278 21.90 1.32 -1.42
C PRO A 278 23.13 1.09 -2.30
N LEU A 279 23.12 0.06 -3.14
CA LEU A 279 24.20 -0.21 -4.10
C LEU A 279 24.17 0.76 -5.29
N LEU A 280 22.98 1.13 -5.78
CA LEU A 280 22.83 2.01 -6.94
C LEU A 280 23.13 3.47 -6.59
N ILE A 281 22.70 3.93 -5.41
CA ILE A 281 23.04 5.28 -4.94
C ILE A 281 24.55 5.43 -4.69
N LEU A 282 25.21 4.40 -4.13
CA LEU A 282 26.67 4.40 -3.99
C LEU A 282 27.38 4.49 -5.35
N MET A 283 26.93 3.71 -6.34
CA MET A 283 27.42 3.78 -7.72
C MET A 283 27.26 5.18 -8.33
N ILE A 284 26.08 5.78 -8.19
CA ILE A 284 25.80 7.15 -8.69
C ILE A 284 26.71 8.17 -8.00
N LEU A 285 26.85 8.09 -6.67
CA LEU A 285 27.71 8.99 -5.90
C LEU A 285 29.19 8.88 -6.29
N MET A 286 29.71 7.68 -6.53
CA MET A 286 31.11 7.47 -6.95
C MET A 286 31.37 7.93 -8.40
N ILE A 287 30.39 7.81 -9.30
CA ILE A 287 30.46 8.36 -10.67
C ILE A 287 30.43 9.90 -10.62
N LEU A 288 29.53 10.50 -9.83
CA LEU A 288 29.48 11.95 -9.64
C LEU A 288 30.77 12.48 -9.01
N TYR A 289 31.31 11.80 -8.00
CA TYR A 289 32.58 12.14 -7.38
C TYR A 289 33.76 12.04 -8.36
N SER A 290 33.76 11.01 -9.22
CA SER A 290 34.76 10.87 -10.30
C SER A 290 34.71 12.01 -11.30
N ARG A 291 33.51 12.53 -11.64
CA ARG A 291 33.37 13.75 -12.45
C ARG A 291 33.97 14.97 -11.73
N VAL A 292 33.75 15.13 -10.43
CA VAL A 292 34.32 16.26 -9.65
C VAL A 292 35.85 16.18 -9.60
N LEU A 293 36.41 14.98 -9.51
CA LEU A 293 37.86 14.75 -9.37
C LEU A 293 38.63 14.77 -10.71
N PHE A 294 38.00 14.32 -11.80
CA PHE A 294 38.62 14.21 -13.14
C PHE A 294 37.78 14.90 -14.23
N PRO A 295 37.54 16.23 -14.14
CA PRO A 295 36.59 16.94 -15.01
C PRO A 295 36.96 16.94 -16.51
N GLU A 296 38.22 16.68 -16.85
CA GLU A 296 38.77 16.67 -18.21
C GLU A 296 38.48 15.37 -19.00
N GLU A 297 38.01 14.31 -18.33
CA GLU A 297 37.80 13.00 -18.95
C GLU A 297 36.48 12.89 -19.74
N GLY A 298 36.42 11.92 -20.67
CA GLY A 298 35.16 11.56 -21.32
C GLY A 298 34.19 10.88 -20.35
N ILE A 299 32.89 11.16 -20.49
CA ILE A 299 31.81 10.66 -19.59
C ILE A 299 31.87 9.13 -19.38
N PHE A 300 32.17 8.36 -20.42
CA PHE A 300 32.31 6.90 -20.32
C PHE A 300 33.52 6.47 -19.46
N LEU A 301 34.65 7.18 -19.56
CA LEU A 301 35.84 6.92 -18.76
C LEU A 301 35.58 7.27 -17.29
N MET A 302 34.99 8.44 -17.02
CA MET A 302 34.51 8.84 -15.70
C MET A 302 33.58 7.80 -15.08
N ALA A 303 32.65 7.24 -15.86
CA ALA A 303 31.73 6.21 -15.42
C ALA A 303 32.43 4.89 -15.06
N SER A 304 33.44 4.47 -15.85
CA SER A 304 34.28 3.32 -15.48
C SER A 304 35.03 3.59 -14.18
N ARG A 305 35.75 4.72 -14.08
CA ARG A 305 36.49 5.08 -12.86
C ARG A 305 35.59 5.15 -11.63
N GLY A 306 34.35 5.64 -11.77
CA GLY A 306 33.34 5.63 -10.71
C GLY A 306 32.86 4.24 -10.31
N LYS A 307 32.67 3.32 -11.28
CA LYS A 307 32.40 1.89 -11.01
C LYS A 307 33.57 1.24 -10.27
N ASP A 308 34.80 1.50 -10.71
CA ASP A 308 36.02 0.95 -10.11
C ASP A 308 36.22 1.47 -8.67
N ALA A 309 35.99 2.77 -8.43
CA ALA A 309 35.98 3.36 -7.10
C ALA A 309 34.88 2.79 -6.18
N ALA A 310 33.67 2.55 -6.71
CA ALA A 310 32.59 1.91 -5.95
C ALA A 310 32.92 0.46 -5.57
N MET A 311 33.47 -0.32 -6.51
CA MET A 311 33.93 -1.69 -6.29
C MET A 311 34.98 -1.76 -5.17
N GLN A 312 35.97 -0.87 -5.20
CA GLN A 312 36.97 -0.73 -4.13
C GLN A 312 36.34 -0.30 -2.79
N ALA A 313 35.46 0.71 -2.78
CA ALA A 313 34.80 1.19 -1.56
C ALA A 313 33.92 0.11 -0.89
N ILE A 314 33.22 -0.71 -1.68
CA ILE A 314 32.45 -1.86 -1.18
C ILE A 314 33.39 -2.90 -0.56
N MET A 315 34.48 -3.23 -1.26
CA MET A 315 35.45 -4.21 -0.78
C MET A 315 36.12 -3.76 0.53
N PHE A 316 36.56 -2.51 0.63
CA PHE A 316 37.09 -1.95 1.88
C PHE A 316 36.05 -1.94 3.00
N SER A 317 34.80 -1.54 2.73
CA SER A 317 33.76 -1.55 3.77
C SER A 317 33.43 -2.95 4.30
N ILE A 318 33.59 -4.00 3.49
CA ILE A 318 33.43 -5.41 3.89
C ILE A 318 34.63 -5.87 4.72
N VAL A 319 35.85 -5.61 4.23
CA VAL A 319 37.10 -5.96 4.93
C VAL A 319 37.18 -5.26 6.29
N ASP A 320 36.81 -3.98 6.38
CA ASP A 320 36.74 -3.23 7.63
C ASP A 320 35.72 -3.81 8.62
N SER A 321 34.57 -4.31 8.13
CA SER A 321 33.60 -5.01 8.98
C SER A 321 34.18 -6.32 9.52
N MET A 322 34.78 -7.14 8.64
CA MET A 322 35.31 -8.46 8.99
C MET A 322 36.56 -8.42 9.87
N ILE A 323 37.45 -7.43 9.70
CA ILE A 323 38.73 -7.34 10.43
C ILE A 323 38.65 -6.37 11.62
N TYR A 324 38.03 -5.21 11.44
CA TYR A 324 38.01 -4.13 12.45
C TYR A 324 36.66 -3.95 13.15
N GLY A 325 35.64 -4.75 12.81
CA GLY A 325 34.29 -4.63 13.38
C GLY A 325 33.55 -3.37 12.94
N ASN A 326 33.91 -2.76 11.80
CA ASN A 326 33.26 -1.56 11.29
C ASN A 326 31.77 -1.84 10.99
N TRP A 327 30.89 -1.18 11.76
CA TRP A 327 29.45 -1.41 11.73
C TRP A 327 28.77 -0.99 10.41
N LEU A 328 29.42 -0.17 9.57
CA LEU A 328 28.79 0.47 8.41
C LEU A 328 28.20 -0.53 7.41
N PHE A 329 28.99 -1.52 6.96
CA PHE A 329 28.52 -2.55 6.03
C PHE A 329 27.34 -3.33 6.62
N ASN A 330 27.43 -3.68 7.90
CA ASN A 330 26.43 -4.48 8.59
C ASN A 330 25.10 -3.73 8.65
N ILE A 331 25.08 -2.47 9.11
CA ILE A 331 23.87 -1.63 9.17
C ILE A 331 23.28 -1.37 7.77
N VAL A 332 24.12 -1.17 6.74
CA VAL A 332 23.63 -1.03 5.36
C VAL A 332 22.93 -2.31 4.89
N CYS A 333 23.45 -3.49 5.22
CA CYS A 333 22.85 -4.77 4.85
C CYS A 333 21.66 -5.21 5.71
N THR A 334 21.66 -4.97 7.03
CA THR A 334 20.66 -5.48 7.97
C THR A 334 19.56 -4.51 8.34
N VAL A 335 19.69 -3.23 7.98
CA VAL A 335 18.69 -2.18 8.23
C VAL A 335 18.35 -1.46 6.93
N ILE A 336 19.28 -0.69 6.35
CA ILE A 336 18.97 0.21 5.23
C ILE A 336 18.46 -0.55 3.99
N LEU A 337 19.02 -1.71 3.67
CA LEU A 337 18.55 -2.57 2.58
C LEU A 337 17.16 -3.18 2.90
N PRO A 338 16.88 -3.81 4.05
CA PRO A 338 15.53 -4.17 4.49
C PRO A 338 14.51 -3.04 4.41
N THR A 339 14.78 -1.86 4.97
CA THR A 339 13.91 -0.67 4.88
C THR A 339 13.62 -0.28 3.43
N TRP A 340 14.63 -0.36 2.54
CA TRP A 340 14.44 -0.12 1.11
C TRP A 340 13.56 -1.20 0.46
N ILE A 341 13.74 -2.48 0.81
CA ILE A 341 12.93 -3.59 0.28
C ILE A 341 11.47 -3.39 0.70
N LEU A 342 11.19 -3.05 1.96
CA LEU A 342 9.84 -2.69 2.42
C LEU A 342 9.25 -1.50 1.63
N SER A 343 10.06 -0.47 1.38
CA SER A 343 9.65 0.70 0.58
C SER A 343 9.29 0.35 -0.87
N TRP A 344 10.11 -0.50 -1.52
CA TRP A 344 9.88 -1.00 -2.87
C TRP A 344 8.63 -1.88 -2.92
N GLN A 345 8.47 -2.78 -1.95
CA GLN A 345 7.30 -3.64 -1.76
C GLN A 345 5.99 -2.84 -1.69
N ILE A 346 5.91 -1.82 -0.81
CA ILE A 346 4.73 -0.94 -0.67
C ILE A 346 4.38 -0.23 -1.98
N LEU A 347 5.37 0.16 -2.80
CA LEU A 347 5.13 0.81 -4.09
C LEU A 347 4.70 -0.15 -5.21
N TRP A 348 4.89 -1.47 -5.04
CA TRP A 348 4.47 -2.49 -6.01
C TRP A 348 3.13 -3.14 -5.68
N ASN A 349 2.83 -3.34 -4.40
CA ASN A 349 1.54 -3.86 -3.96
C ASN A 349 0.44 -2.82 -4.15
N ARG A 350 -0.41 -3.05 -5.17
CA ARG A 350 -1.71 -2.39 -5.33
C ARG A 350 -2.70 -3.09 -4.40
N VAL A 351 -3.42 -2.31 -3.61
CA VAL A 351 -4.52 -2.82 -2.79
C VAL A 351 -5.84 -2.38 -3.41
N GLN A 352 -6.75 -3.33 -3.56
CA GLN A 352 -8.11 -3.05 -4.04
C GLN A 352 -8.95 -2.45 -2.90
N VAL A 353 -9.79 -1.48 -3.25
CA VAL A 353 -10.69 -0.72 -2.36
C VAL A 353 -12.02 -0.60 -3.09
#